data_AF-A0A2N5TKW7-F1
#
_entry.id   AF-A0A2N5TKW7-F1
#
_cell.length_a   1.000
_cell.length_b   1.000
_cell.length_c   1.000
_cell.angle_alpha   90.00
_cell.angle_beta   90.00
_cell.angle_gamma   90.00
#
_symmetry.space_group_name_H-M   'P 1'
#
loop_
_entity.id
_entity.type
_entity.pdbx_description
1 polymer ?
#
loop_
_entity_poly.entity_id
_entity_poly.type
_entity_poly.pdbx_seq_one_letter_code
_entity_poly.pdbx_strand_id
1 'polypeptide(L)'
;MGFNCNTGVDKEDTFPNVQLQNVVSSLRVLTPAELAAFVRGSQLKQIGEVNLNSKDVIAAGSYVLFKSSLSVQLGRADHLWETQQGVRIHLFVCLTLFDKGEVDAFYGMRCIQQTGIKHFVKVLDVCAVINVQHNCHSGNCTMQWTSTVHFERRDNGSKAAEFKHGDNDNYIVNGAALLSVGWQRQFSAVPCVQQSNQGQLRALHQGIARWHAQETPSEPSGAFEAVDPTLA
;
A
#
# COMPACT_ATOMS: atom_id res chain seq x y z
N MET A 1 -18.65 -35.47 -25.41
CA MET A 1 -18.71 -34.59 -24.22
C MET A 1 -17.55 -33.62 -24.35
N GLY A 2 -17.76 -32.54 -25.10
CA GLY A 2 -16.76 -31.49 -25.26
C GLY A 2 -16.87 -30.47 -24.15
N PHE A 3 -15.76 -29.76 -23.90
CA PHE A 3 -15.75 -28.32 -23.70
C PHE A 3 -14.38 -27.77 -24.15
N ASN A 4 -14.43 -27.15 -25.34
CA ASN A 4 -13.63 -26.09 -25.93
C ASN A 4 -12.12 -25.95 -25.63
N CYS A 5 -11.35 -26.27 -26.67
CA CYS A 5 -10.20 -25.51 -27.14
C CYS A 5 -10.56 -24.04 -27.45
N ASN A 6 -9.53 -23.19 -27.43
CA ASN A 6 -9.49 -21.73 -27.63
C ASN A 6 -9.68 -20.88 -26.37
N THR A 7 -8.58 -20.67 -25.66
CA THR A 7 -8.19 -19.30 -25.34
C THR A 7 -6.87 -19.08 -26.06
N GLY A 8 -6.86 -18.12 -26.98
CA GLY A 8 -5.62 -17.66 -27.59
C GLY A 8 -4.62 -17.36 -26.49
N VAL A 9 -3.34 -17.64 -26.76
CA VAL A 9 -2.26 -16.99 -26.03
C VAL A 9 -2.37 -15.52 -26.42
N ASP A 10 -3.27 -14.82 -25.72
CA ASP A 10 -3.45 -13.38 -25.84
C ASP A 10 -2.13 -12.74 -25.43
N LYS A 11 -1.66 -11.82 -26.28
CA LYS A 11 -0.41 -11.07 -26.20
C LYS A 11 0.19 -11.02 -24.78
N GLU A 12 1.29 -11.75 -24.62
CA GLU A 12 2.35 -11.55 -23.62
C GLU A 12 1.96 -10.78 -22.34
N ASP A 13 1.86 -11.50 -21.23
CA ASP A 13 1.90 -10.99 -19.84
C ASP A 13 3.24 -10.29 -19.52
N THR A 14 3.66 -9.33 -20.35
CA THR A 14 4.88 -8.57 -20.15
C THR A 14 4.56 -7.40 -19.22
N PHE A 15 5.18 -7.41 -18.05
CA PHE A 15 5.13 -6.31 -17.09
C PHE A 15 6.41 -5.46 -17.19
N PRO A 16 6.34 -4.15 -16.90
CA PRO A 16 5.15 -3.37 -16.60
C PRO A 16 4.32 -3.04 -17.86
N ASN A 17 3.00 -2.95 -17.71
CA ASN A 17 2.09 -2.56 -18.80
C ASN A 17 0.99 -1.60 -18.31
N VAL A 18 0.43 -0.80 -19.23
CA VAL A 18 -0.60 0.19 -18.90
C VAL A 18 -1.94 -0.52 -18.69
N GLN A 19 -2.49 -0.43 -17.47
CA GLN A 19 -3.80 -0.97 -17.12
C GLN A 19 -4.92 0.00 -17.48
N LEU A 20 -4.73 1.28 -17.15
CA LEU A 20 -5.70 2.34 -17.39
C LEU A 20 -5.06 3.53 -18.10
N GLN A 21 -5.46 3.75 -19.35
CA GLN A 21 -4.90 4.84 -20.15
C GLN A 21 -5.49 6.21 -19.81
N ASN A 22 -6.76 6.28 -19.43
CA ASN A 22 -7.47 7.55 -19.34
C ASN A 22 -7.52 8.05 -17.90
N VAL A 23 -7.06 9.28 -17.71
CA VAL A 23 -7.23 10.03 -16.46
C VAL A 23 -8.47 10.91 -16.57
N VAL A 24 -9.30 10.90 -15.51
CA VAL A 24 -10.47 11.77 -15.38
C VAL A 24 -10.03 13.23 -15.56
N SER A 25 -10.79 14.02 -16.31
CA SER A 25 -10.40 15.38 -16.71
C SER A 25 -10.01 16.29 -15.55
N SER A 26 -10.64 16.15 -14.38
CA SER A 26 -10.32 16.92 -13.17
C SER A 26 -8.97 16.59 -12.53
N LEU A 27 -8.41 15.42 -12.84
CA LEU A 27 -7.11 14.94 -12.33
C LEU A 27 -5.99 15.08 -13.37
N ARG A 28 -6.30 15.63 -14.54
CA ARG A 28 -5.29 15.91 -15.57
C ARG A 28 -4.42 17.06 -15.13
N VAL A 29 -3.12 16.90 -15.28
CA VAL A 29 -2.14 17.92 -14.92
C VAL A 29 -1.28 18.28 -16.12
N LEU A 30 -0.67 19.46 -16.05
CA LEU A 30 0.34 19.85 -17.02
C LEU A 30 1.57 18.93 -16.87
N THR A 31 2.22 18.66 -18.00
CA THR A 31 3.43 17.87 -18.03
C THR A 31 4.53 18.52 -17.17
N PRO A 32 5.13 17.78 -16.22
CA PRO A 32 6.23 18.32 -15.41
C PRO A 32 7.41 18.75 -16.28
N ALA A 33 7.93 19.97 -16.04
CA ALA A 33 8.98 20.56 -16.87
C ALA A 33 10.26 19.71 -16.93
N GLU A 34 10.67 19.14 -15.80
CA GLU A 34 11.84 18.26 -15.71
C GLU A 34 11.66 16.98 -16.56
N LEU A 35 10.47 16.38 -16.50
CA LEU A 35 10.16 15.19 -17.30
C LEU A 35 10.10 15.52 -18.79
N ALA A 36 9.47 16.64 -19.15
CA ALA A 36 9.40 17.12 -20.53
C ALA A 36 10.80 17.40 -21.11
N ALA A 37 11.69 18.01 -20.32
CA ALA A 37 13.08 18.23 -20.70
C ALA A 37 13.85 16.90 -20.89
N PHE A 38 13.62 15.93 -19.99
CA PHE A 38 14.26 14.61 -20.07
C PHE A 38 13.91 13.83 -21.34
N VAL A 39 12.64 13.84 -21.75
CA VAL A 39 12.17 13.12 -22.95
C VAL A 39 12.42 13.87 -24.26
N ARG A 40 13.08 15.03 -24.22
CA ARG A 40 13.58 15.80 -25.37
C ARG A 40 12.53 16.02 -26.48
N GLY A 41 11.32 16.44 -26.10
CA GLY A 41 10.26 16.81 -27.04
C GLY A 41 9.39 15.65 -27.54
N SER A 42 9.56 14.43 -27.01
CA SER A 42 8.61 13.34 -27.26
C SER A 42 7.24 13.66 -26.65
N GLN A 43 6.15 13.22 -27.30
CA GLN A 43 4.81 13.46 -26.78
C GLN A 43 4.57 12.64 -25.51
N LEU A 44 4.31 13.33 -24.40
CA LEU A 44 3.92 12.73 -23.13
C LEU A 44 2.40 12.69 -23.01
N LYS A 45 1.89 11.51 -22.67
CA LYS A 45 0.47 11.27 -22.38
C LYS A 45 0.35 10.84 -20.93
N GLN A 46 -0.50 11.54 -20.18
CA GLN A 46 -0.80 11.13 -18.80
C GLN A 46 -1.68 9.87 -18.81
N ILE A 47 -1.36 8.91 -17.95
CA ILE A 47 -2.09 7.64 -17.79
C ILE A 47 -2.55 7.45 -16.34
N GLY A 48 -3.55 6.61 -16.14
CA GLY A 48 -4.17 6.39 -14.83
C GLY A 48 -3.47 5.33 -13.99
N GLU A 49 -3.19 4.18 -14.58
CA GLU A 49 -2.70 3.01 -13.85
C GLU A 49 -1.73 2.17 -14.68
N VAL A 50 -0.72 1.62 -14.01
CA VAL A 50 0.27 0.71 -14.60
C VAL A 50 0.36 -0.54 -13.73
N ASN A 51 0.17 -1.71 -14.35
CA ASN A 51 0.51 -2.97 -13.71
C ASN A 51 2.03 -3.05 -13.59
N LEU A 52 2.55 -3.07 -12.36
CA LEU A 52 3.96 -3.31 -12.10
C LEU A 52 4.30 -4.79 -12.25
N ASN A 53 3.38 -5.66 -11.80
CA ASN A 53 3.43 -7.11 -11.94
C ASN A 53 1.98 -7.66 -11.89
N SER A 54 1.79 -8.98 -11.81
CA SER A 54 0.47 -9.61 -11.78
C SER A 54 -0.38 -9.33 -10.53
N LYS A 55 0.20 -8.69 -9.49
CA LYS A 55 -0.43 -8.42 -8.20
C LYS A 55 -0.44 -6.93 -7.83
N ASP A 56 0.58 -6.18 -8.26
CA ASP A 56 0.76 -4.79 -7.87
C ASP A 56 0.46 -3.83 -9.02
N VAL A 57 -0.35 -2.82 -8.69
CA VAL A 57 -0.74 -1.73 -9.59
C VAL A 57 -0.24 -0.41 -9.02
N ILE A 58 0.36 0.42 -9.88
CA ILE A 58 0.74 1.80 -9.55
C ILE A 58 -0.35 2.72 -10.07
N ALA A 59 -0.97 3.46 -9.17
CA ALA A 59 -1.93 4.51 -9.45
C ALA A 59 -1.52 5.80 -8.71
N ALA A 60 -2.19 6.92 -9.02
CA ALA A 60 -2.03 8.12 -8.20
C ALA A 60 -2.41 7.82 -6.73
N GLY A 61 -1.57 8.24 -5.79
CA GLY A 61 -1.68 7.92 -4.37
C GLY A 61 -0.94 6.65 -3.92
N SER A 62 -0.54 5.76 -4.83
CA SER A 62 0.23 4.56 -4.49
C SER A 62 1.59 4.93 -3.89
N TYR A 63 2.01 4.24 -2.84
CA TYR A 63 3.35 4.37 -2.26
C TYR A 63 4.27 3.32 -2.88
N VAL A 64 5.37 3.78 -3.48
CA VAL A 64 6.28 2.92 -4.24
C VAL A 64 7.71 3.02 -3.72
N LEU A 65 8.36 1.87 -3.65
CA LEU A 65 9.79 1.77 -3.44
C LEU A 65 10.49 1.69 -4.78
N PHE A 66 11.53 2.49 -4.98
CA PHE A 66 12.28 2.53 -6.23
C PHE A 66 13.79 2.55 -5.98
N LYS A 67 14.56 2.05 -6.94
CA LYS A 67 16.03 2.07 -6.89
C LYS A 67 16.54 3.46 -7.25
N SER A 68 17.29 4.04 -6.32
CA SER A 68 18.20 5.15 -6.57
C SER A 68 19.64 4.62 -6.65
N SER A 69 20.58 5.44 -7.11
CA SER A 69 21.98 5.06 -7.35
C SER A 69 22.67 4.46 -6.11
N LEU A 70 22.21 4.81 -4.91
CA LEU A 70 22.86 4.47 -3.64
C LEU A 70 21.97 3.64 -2.69
N SER A 71 20.64 3.67 -2.88
CA SER A 71 19.70 3.02 -1.94
C SER A 71 18.31 2.88 -2.55
N VAL A 72 17.43 2.15 -1.85
CA VAL A 72 15.99 2.13 -2.13
C VAL A 72 15.33 3.30 -1.42
N GLN A 73 14.59 4.10 -2.18
CA GLN A 73 13.87 5.27 -1.69
C GLN A 73 12.36 5.04 -1.77
N LEU A 74 11.61 5.82 -0.99
CA LEU A 74 10.15 5.81 -0.96
C LEU A 74 9.59 7.08 -1.59
N GLY A 75 8.58 6.91 -2.44
CA GLY A 75 7.79 8.01 -2.95
C GLY A 75 6.31 7.67 -3.05
N ARG A 76 5.45 8.68 -2.98
CA ARG A 76 4.04 8.57 -3.33
C ARG A 76 3.86 8.99 -4.78
N ALA A 77 3.23 8.14 -5.59
CA ALA A 77 2.86 8.43 -6.97
C ALA A 77 1.88 9.59 -7.03
N ASP A 78 2.29 10.68 -7.66
CA ASP A 78 1.42 11.82 -7.94
C ASP A 78 0.71 11.59 -9.28
N HIS A 79 1.48 11.30 -10.35
CA HIS A 79 0.98 11.14 -11.71
C HIS A 79 1.82 10.13 -12.49
N LEU A 80 1.20 9.44 -13.45
CA LEU A 80 1.87 8.51 -14.36
C LEU A 80 1.85 9.03 -15.79
N TRP A 81 2.90 8.71 -16.53
CA TRP A 81 3.10 9.19 -17.89
C TRP A 81 3.62 8.11 -18.82
N GLU A 82 3.17 8.16 -20.05
CA GLU A 82 3.60 7.34 -21.17
C GLU A 82 4.21 8.25 -22.24
N THR A 83 5.31 7.81 -22.84
CA THR A 83 5.84 8.39 -24.08
C THR A 83 6.24 7.28 -25.02
N GLN A 84 6.05 7.53 -26.32
CA GLN A 84 6.51 6.64 -27.38
C GLN A 84 7.73 7.25 -28.06
N GLN A 85 8.83 6.49 -28.13
CA GLN A 85 10.05 6.85 -28.84
C GLN A 85 10.34 5.78 -29.90
N GLY A 86 9.89 6.03 -31.13
CA GLY A 86 9.87 5.03 -32.19
C GLY A 86 8.92 3.87 -31.86
N VAL A 87 9.46 2.65 -31.75
CA VAL A 87 8.69 1.44 -31.42
C VAL A 87 8.63 1.20 -29.90
N ARG A 88 9.44 1.91 -29.11
CA ARG A 88 9.54 1.68 -27.67
C ARG A 88 8.58 2.58 -26.89
N ILE A 89 7.88 1.97 -25.94
CA ILE A 89 7.06 2.67 -24.96
C ILE A 89 7.89 2.84 -23.69
N HIS A 90 7.89 4.06 -23.16
CA HIS A 90 8.53 4.37 -21.88
C HIS A 90 7.47 4.88 -20.91
N LEU A 91 7.47 4.27 -19.72
CA LEU A 91 6.55 4.61 -18.63
C LEU A 91 7.32 5.30 -17.52
N PHE A 92 6.74 6.39 -17.01
CA PHE A 92 7.30 7.20 -15.94
C PHE A 92 6.27 7.40 -14.83
N VAL A 93 6.76 7.50 -13.60
CA VAL A 93 5.97 7.89 -12.44
C VAL A 93 6.61 9.12 -11.80
N CYS A 94 5.79 10.16 -11.60
CA CYS A 94 6.15 11.34 -10.82
C CYS A 94 5.80 11.09 -9.37
N LEU A 95 6.72 11.44 -8.47
CA LEU A 95 6.70 11.06 -7.07
C LEU A 95 6.86 12.28 -6.16
N THR A 96 6.19 12.25 -5.02
CA THR A 96 6.59 13.01 -3.83
C THR A 96 7.44 12.12 -2.94
N LEU A 97 8.65 12.55 -2.56
CA LEU A 97 9.56 11.73 -1.76
C LEU A 97 9.22 11.76 -0.27
N PHE A 98 9.60 10.66 0.40
CA PHE A 98 9.44 10.47 1.83
C PHE A 98 10.76 10.02 2.46
N ASP A 99 11.07 10.59 3.62
CA ASP A 99 12.18 10.16 4.46
C ASP A 99 11.71 9.11 5.45
N LYS A 100 12.63 8.20 5.78
CA LYS A 100 12.40 7.16 6.78
C LYS A 100 12.66 7.74 8.17
N GLY A 101 11.67 7.67 9.04
CA GLY A 101 11.74 8.13 10.43
C GLY A 101 12.02 7.00 11.43
N GLU A 102 11.71 7.25 12.70
CA GLU A 102 11.85 6.28 13.78
C GLU A 102 10.75 5.20 13.78
N VAL A 103 10.89 4.20 14.65
CA VAL A 103 9.80 3.25 14.91
C VAL A 103 8.82 3.90 15.87
N ASP A 104 7.56 4.00 15.45
CA ASP A 104 6.47 4.52 16.28
C ASP A 104 6.30 3.65 17.54
N ALA A 105 6.24 4.30 18.70
CA ALA A 105 6.16 3.59 19.98
C ALA A 105 4.80 2.92 20.23
N PHE A 106 3.71 3.44 19.65
CA PHE A 106 2.36 2.91 19.84
C PHE A 106 2.11 1.74 18.89
N TYR A 107 2.39 1.91 17.60
CA TYR A 107 2.15 0.91 16.58
C TYR A 107 3.31 -0.09 16.40
N GLY A 108 4.51 0.24 16.86
CA GLY A 108 5.71 -0.56 16.57
C GLY A 108 6.06 -0.59 15.08
N MET A 109 5.60 0.39 14.31
CA MET A 109 5.74 0.46 12.86
C MET A 109 6.67 1.59 12.44
N ARG A 110 7.30 1.48 11.27
CA ARG A 110 8.25 2.49 10.78
C ARG A 110 7.52 3.75 10.36
N CYS A 111 7.82 4.89 10.98
CA CYS A 111 7.37 6.20 10.55
C CYS A 111 8.04 6.61 9.25
N ILE A 112 7.32 7.40 8.45
CA ILE A 112 7.84 8.10 7.28
C ILE A 112 7.33 9.54 7.29
N GLN A 113 8.11 10.45 6.71
CA GLN A 113 7.75 11.86 6.65
C GLN A 113 7.89 12.38 5.23
N GLN A 114 6.89 13.13 4.77
CA GLN A 114 6.92 13.74 3.45
C GLN A 114 8.00 14.84 3.40
N THR A 115 8.86 14.84 2.38
CA THR A 115 9.94 15.83 2.27
C THR A 115 9.54 17.06 1.46
N GLY A 116 8.43 16.98 0.72
CA GLY A 116 8.01 17.99 -0.26
C GLY A 116 8.80 17.96 -1.57
N ILE A 117 9.88 17.17 -1.64
CA ILE A 117 10.70 17.01 -2.84
C ILE A 117 9.92 16.22 -3.88
N LYS A 118 9.84 16.77 -5.09
CA LYS A 118 9.28 16.09 -6.27
C LYS A 118 10.40 15.39 -7.03
N HIS A 119 10.09 14.22 -7.58
CA HIS A 119 11.02 13.44 -8.38
C HIS A 119 10.26 12.68 -9.46
N PHE A 120 10.96 12.14 -10.46
CA PHE A 120 10.36 11.20 -11.39
C PHE A 120 11.33 10.05 -11.66
N VAL A 121 10.78 8.86 -11.88
CA VAL A 121 11.56 7.66 -12.21
C VAL A 121 10.87 6.90 -13.34
N LYS A 122 11.62 6.03 -14.01
CA LYS A 122 10.98 5.06 -14.93
C LYS A 122 10.25 4.02 -14.08
N VAL A 123 9.11 3.54 -14.56
CA VAL A 123 8.39 2.46 -13.87
C VAL A 123 9.26 1.20 -13.72
N LEU A 124 10.17 0.96 -14.65
CA LEU A 124 11.14 -0.14 -14.58
C LEU A 124 12.09 -0.08 -13.36
N ASP A 125 12.28 1.10 -12.76
CA ASP A 125 13.11 1.27 -11.57
C ASP A 125 12.31 1.10 -10.27
N VAL A 126 10.98 0.96 -10.37
CA VAL A 126 10.09 0.68 -9.24
C VAL A 126 10.20 -0.81 -8.87
N CYS A 127 10.44 -1.04 -7.59
CA CYS A 127 10.68 -2.37 -7.03
C CYS A 127 9.43 -2.99 -6.40
N ALA A 128 8.60 -2.17 -5.77
CA ALA A 128 7.40 -2.61 -5.07
C ALA A 128 6.42 -1.46 -4.88
N VAL A 129 5.14 -1.81 -4.79
CA VAL A 129 4.10 -0.99 -4.17
C VAL A 129 3.99 -1.44 -2.71
N ILE A 130 4.05 -0.52 -1.77
CA ILE A 130 3.94 -0.83 -0.34
C ILE A 130 2.71 -0.17 0.27
N ASN A 131 2.21 -0.75 1.35
CA ASN A 131 1.09 -0.20 2.08
C ASN A 131 1.58 0.78 3.16
N VAL A 132 1.14 2.03 3.04
CA VAL A 132 1.37 3.11 4.01
C VAL A 132 0.03 3.55 4.54
N GLN A 133 -0.05 3.78 5.84
CA GLN A 133 -1.25 4.25 6.51
C GLN A 133 -0.94 5.51 7.31
N HIS A 134 -1.96 6.36 7.50
CA HIS A 134 -1.84 7.53 8.36
C HIS A 134 -1.69 7.10 9.82
N ASN A 135 -0.79 7.75 10.54
CA ASN A 135 -0.61 7.53 11.98
C ASN A 135 -1.69 8.32 12.73
N CYS A 136 -2.88 7.73 12.83
CA CYS A 136 -4.04 8.39 13.43
C CYS A 136 -3.89 8.68 14.93
N HIS A 137 -3.06 7.89 15.63
CA HIS A 137 -2.75 8.10 17.04
C HIS A 137 -2.02 9.42 17.28
N SER A 138 -0.96 9.67 16.51
CA SER A 138 -0.15 10.89 16.64
C SER A 138 -0.73 12.08 15.87
N GLY A 139 -1.52 11.83 14.82
CA GLY A 139 -2.05 12.87 13.93
C GLY A 139 -3.41 13.44 14.33
N ASN A 140 -3.80 13.34 15.61
CA ASN A 140 -5.02 13.92 16.18
C ASN A 140 -6.29 13.71 15.33
N CYS A 141 -6.44 12.52 14.75
CA CYS A 141 -7.55 12.23 13.85
C CYS A 141 -8.86 12.20 14.61
N THR A 142 -9.91 12.73 14.00
CA THR A 142 -11.24 12.78 14.62
C THR A 142 -12.20 11.83 13.92
N MET A 143 -12.92 11.03 14.69
CA MET A 143 -14.01 10.22 14.16
C MET A 143 -15.23 11.12 13.93
N GLN A 144 -15.76 11.09 12.72
CA GLN A 144 -16.98 11.79 12.33
C GLN A 144 -18.00 10.79 11.78
N TRP A 145 -19.28 10.96 12.12
CA TRP A 145 -20.36 10.12 11.61
C TRP A 145 -20.94 10.77 10.36
N THR A 146 -20.29 10.56 9.20
CA THR A 146 -20.56 11.33 7.98
C THR A 146 -21.03 10.49 6.79
N SER A 147 -20.57 9.25 6.64
CA SER A 147 -20.93 8.44 5.47
C SER A 147 -22.30 7.80 5.59
N THR A 148 -23.12 7.85 4.55
CA THR A 148 -24.40 7.12 4.52
C THR A 148 -24.13 5.63 4.39
N VAL A 149 -24.61 4.82 5.33
CA VAL A 149 -24.53 3.36 5.20
C VAL A 149 -25.54 2.94 4.13
N HIS A 150 -25.04 2.32 3.06
CA HIS A 150 -25.91 1.73 2.05
C HIS A 150 -26.09 0.25 2.36
N PHE A 151 -27.31 -0.17 2.66
CA PHE A 151 -27.67 -1.58 2.75
C PHE A 151 -28.56 -1.92 1.55
N GLU A 152 -28.18 -2.92 0.75
CA GLU A 152 -28.92 -3.31 -0.47
C GLU A 152 -29.22 -2.15 -1.45
N ARG A 153 -28.28 -1.21 -1.60
CA ARG A 153 -28.43 0.00 -2.44
C ARG A 153 -29.53 0.97 -1.98
N ARG A 154 -30.04 0.85 -0.76
CA ARG A 154 -30.87 1.85 -0.10
C ARG A 154 -30.10 2.53 1.01
N ASP A 155 -30.33 3.83 1.15
CA ASP A 155 -29.83 4.61 2.26
C ASP A 155 -30.48 4.09 3.55
N ASN A 156 -29.65 3.54 4.43
CA ASN A 156 -30.01 3.38 5.81
C ASN A 156 -29.79 4.75 6.49
N GLY A 157 -30.75 5.23 7.27
CA GLY A 157 -30.61 6.46 8.07
C GLY A 157 -29.44 6.44 9.07
N SER A 158 -28.79 5.29 9.26
CA SER A 158 -27.52 5.17 9.97
C SER A 158 -26.36 5.76 9.19
N LYS A 159 -25.55 6.58 9.86
CA LYS A 159 -24.26 7.04 9.36
C LYS A 159 -23.15 6.08 9.78
N ALA A 160 -22.15 5.89 8.93
CA ALA A 160 -20.90 5.22 9.22
C ALA A 160 -19.92 6.21 9.86
N ALA A 161 -19.14 5.72 10.81
CA ALA A 161 -18.00 6.43 11.35
C ALA A 161 -16.88 6.47 10.30
N GLU A 162 -16.41 7.66 9.97
CA GLU A 162 -15.24 7.92 9.15
C GLU A 162 -14.19 8.67 9.98
N PHE A 163 -12.92 8.32 9.81
CA PHE A 163 -11.84 9.11 10.41
C PHE A 163 -11.48 10.26 9.47
N LYS A 164 -11.60 11.49 9.99
CA LYS A 164 -11.02 12.67 9.35
C LYS A 164 -9.58 12.82 9.86
N HIS A 165 -8.63 12.70 8.95
CA HIS A 165 -7.21 12.90 9.27
C HIS A 165 -6.96 14.34 9.71
N GLY A 166 -6.25 14.51 10.83
CA GLY A 166 -5.94 15.83 11.40
C GLY A 166 -4.77 16.54 10.71
N ASP A 167 -3.95 15.79 9.98
CA ASP A 167 -2.83 16.27 9.18
C ASP A 167 -2.61 15.37 7.95
N ASN A 168 -1.66 15.77 7.10
CA ASN A 168 -1.22 15.00 5.94
C ASN A 168 0.28 14.66 6.03
N ASP A 169 0.85 14.59 7.23
CA ASP A 169 2.31 14.50 7.44
C ASP A 169 2.73 13.27 8.24
N ASN A 170 1.84 12.75 9.09
CA ASN A 170 2.14 11.62 9.97
C ASN A 170 1.74 10.29 9.33
N TYR A 171 2.71 9.52 8.83
CA TYR A 171 2.46 8.21 8.24
C TYR A 171 3.36 7.12 8.80
N ILE A 172 2.87 5.90 8.76
CA ILE A 172 3.59 4.68 9.12
C ILE A 172 3.45 3.64 8.01
N VAL A 173 4.51 2.83 7.82
CA VAL A 173 4.48 1.69 6.90
C VAL A 173 3.72 0.55 7.59
N ASN A 174 2.67 0.03 6.95
CA ASN A 174 1.79 -0.98 7.53
C ASN A 174 2.52 -2.34 7.66
N GLY A 175 3.09 -2.64 8.83
CA GLY A 175 3.88 -3.85 9.05
C GLY A 175 3.18 -5.20 8.79
N ALA A 176 1.85 -5.21 8.65
CA ALA A 176 1.04 -6.40 8.43
C ALA A 176 0.59 -6.61 6.96
N ALA A 177 1.09 -5.81 6.02
CA ALA A 177 0.73 -5.96 4.61
C ALA A 177 1.18 -7.31 4.03
N LEU A 178 0.31 -7.92 3.23
CA LEU A 178 0.51 -9.26 2.65
C LEU A 178 1.17 -9.25 1.27
N LEU A 179 1.32 -8.06 0.66
CA LEU A 179 1.95 -7.85 -0.63
C LEU A 179 3.34 -7.22 -0.45
N SER A 180 4.26 -7.52 -1.37
CA SER A 180 5.62 -6.97 -1.35
C SER A 180 6.37 -7.14 -0.02
N VAL A 181 6.07 -8.21 0.72
CA VAL A 181 6.53 -8.44 2.12
C VAL A 181 8.05 -8.32 2.27
N GLY A 182 8.82 -8.86 1.32
CA GLY A 182 10.29 -8.79 1.35
C GLY A 182 10.80 -7.35 1.30
N TRP A 183 10.33 -6.57 0.31
CA TRP A 183 10.67 -5.16 0.17
C TRP A 183 10.20 -4.32 1.34
N GLN A 184 9.01 -4.59 1.84
CA GLN A 184 8.44 -3.87 2.96
C GLN A 184 9.19 -4.11 4.26
N ARG A 185 9.57 -5.37 4.55
CA ARG A 185 10.39 -5.70 5.72
C ARG A 185 11.77 -5.07 5.62
N GLN A 186 12.40 -5.14 4.44
CA GLN A 186 13.71 -4.53 4.19
C GLN A 186 13.67 -3.01 4.36
N PHE A 187 12.70 -2.33 3.74
CA PHE A 187 12.56 -0.87 3.86
C PHE A 187 12.22 -0.46 5.29
N SER A 188 11.26 -1.13 5.93
CA SER A 188 10.83 -0.78 7.29
C SER A 188 11.98 -0.96 8.30
N ALA A 189 12.80 -2.00 8.13
CA ALA A 189 13.88 -2.39 9.05
C ALA A 189 13.45 -2.24 10.52
N VAL A 190 12.24 -2.72 10.83
CA VAL A 190 11.74 -2.77 12.21
C VAL A 190 12.44 -3.94 12.89
N PRO A 191 13.10 -3.74 14.04
CA PRO A 191 13.71 -4.83 14.78
C PRO A 191 12.68 -5.92 15.07
N CYS A 192 12.92 -7.12 14.56
CA CYS A 192 12.08 -8.27 14.82
C CYS A 192 12.80 -9.15 15.83
N VAL A 193 12.32 -9.13 17.08
CA VAL A 193 12.84 -10.03 18.11
C VAL A 193 12.35 -11.44 17.78
N GLN A 194 13.28 -12.37 17.53
CA GLN A 194 12.91 -13.77 17.38
C GLN A 194 12.27 -14.27 18.67
N GLN A 195 11.02 -14.70 18.56
CA GLN A 195 10.30 -15.34 19.65
C GLN A 195 10.64 -16.82 19.66
N SER A 196 11.03 -17.35 20.82
CA SER A 196 11.20 -18.80 20.99
C SER A 196 9.87 -19.52 20.78
N ASN A 197 9.92 -20.80 20.39
CA ASN A 197 8.71 -21.62 20.23
C ASN A 197 7.85 -21.61 21.51
N GLN A 198 8.48 -21.68 22.69
CA GLN A 198 7.80 -21.57 23.98
C GLN A 198 7.16 -20.19 24.16
N GLY A 199 7.85 -19.11 23.79
CA GLY A 199 7.30 -17.75 23.86
C GLY A 199 6.08 -17.57 22.95
N GLN A 200 6.11 -18.14 21.74
CA GLN A 200 4.98 -18.13 20.82
C GLN A 200 3.79 -18.91 21.36
N LEU A 201 4.01 -20.13 21.89
CA LEU A 201 2.96 -20.93 22.53
C LEU A 201 2.34 -20.19 23.71
N ARG A 202 3.18 -19.62 24.59
CA ARG A 202 2.71 -18.84 25.74
C ARG A 202 1.86 -17.64 25.30
N ALA A 203 2.28 -16.91 24.26
CA ALA A 203 1.52 -15.79 23.73
C ALA A 203 0.15 -16.23 23.16
N LEU A 204 0.10 -17.36 22.47
CA LEU A 204 -1.14 -17.96 21.97
C LEU A 204 -2.09 -18.31 23.13
N HIS A 205 -1.59 -18.99 24.16
CA HIS A 205 -2.39 -19.34 25.35
C HIS A 205 -2.92 -18.10 26.08
N GLN A 206 -2.09 -17.07 26.24
CA GLN A 206 -2.51 -15.82 26.86
C GLN A 206 -3.57 -15.09 26.03
N GLY A 207 -3.42 -15.07 24.70
CA GLY A 207 -4.39 -14.48 23.79
C GLY A 207 -5.76 -15.16 23.88
N ILE A 208 -5.78 -16.51 23.86
CA ILE A 208 -7.00 -17.32 24.00
C ILE A 208 -7.66 -17.08 25.36
N ALA A 209 -6.90 -17.16 26.45
CA ALA A 209 -7.45 -16.93 27.79
C ALA A 209 -8.08 -15.53 27.94
N ARG A 210 -7.45 -14.50 27.36
CA ARG A 210 -7.99 -13.13 27.35
C ARG A 210 -9.24 -13.01 26.47
N TRP A 211 -9.28 -13.71 25.35
CA TRP A 211 -10.46 -13.73 24.47
C TRP A 211 -11.68 -14.31 25.21
N HIS A 212 -11.51 -15.42 25.93
CA HIS A 212 -12.58 -16.01 26.74
C HIS A 212 -12.99 -15.16 27.94
N ALA A 213 -12.04 -14.44 28.55
CA ALA A 213 -12.37 -13.52 29.66
C ALA A 213 -13.17 -12.29 29.21
N GLN A 214 -13.18 -11.97 27.91
CA GLN A 214 -14.05 -10.95 27.35
C GLN A 214 -15.38 -11.60 26.96
N GLU A 215 -16.44 -11.34 27.74
CA GLU A 215 -17.83 -11.76 27.47
C GLU A 215 -18.33 -11.15 26.15
N THR A 216 -17.83 -11.64 25.02
CA THR A 216 -18.24 -11.21 23.69
C THR A 216 -19.28 -12.18 23.14
N PRO A 217 -20.32 -11.70 22.41
CA PRO A 217 -21.41 -12.55 21.88
C PRO A 217 -20.96 -13.66 20.91
N SER A 218 -19.70 -13.64 20.48
CA SER A 218 -19.08 -14.57 19.53
C SER A 218 -18.22 -15.64 20.20
N GLU A 219 -18.47 -15.94 21.49
CA GLU A 219 -17.71 -16.94 22.23
C GLU A 219 -17.87 -18.35 21.63
N PRO A 220 -16.78 -19.10 21.41
CA PRO A 220 -16.86 -20.52 21.10
C PRO A 220 -17.40 -21.28 22.34
N SER A 221 -18.57 -21.89 22.22
CA SER A 221 -19.14 -22.71 23.29
C SER A 221 -18.31 -23.98 23.52
N GLY A 222 -17.61 -24.07 24.66
CA GLY A 222 -16.95 -25.30 25.14
C GLY A 222 -15.90 -25.04 26.21
N ALA A 223 -15.72 -25.99 27.14
CA ALA A 223 -14.61 -25.94 28.10
C ALA A 223 -13.28 -26.15 27.36
N PHE A 224 -12.40 -25.15 27.38
CA PHE A 224 -11.04 -25.30 26.88
C PHE A 224 -10.21 -25.97 27.97
N GLU A 225 -9.79 -27.21 27.74
CA GLU A 225 -8.78 -27.84 28.59
C GLU A 225 -7.48 -27.05 28.45
N ALA A 226 -7.07 -26.39 29.53
CA ALA A 226 -5.82 -25.67 29.61
C ALA A 226 -4.68 -26.59 29.19
N VAL A 227 -3.93 -26.17 28.16
CA VAL A 227 -2.77 -26.92 27.70
C VAL A 227 -1.71 -26.94 28.80
N ASP A 228 -1.17 -28.14 28.99
CA ASP A 228 0.02 -28.55 29.74
C ASP A 228 0.71 -27.47 30.62
N PRO A 229 0.69 -27.62 31.96
CA PRO A 229 1.36 -26.69 32.89
C PRO A 229 2.87 -26.62 32.71
N THR A 230 3.49 -27.49 31.90
CA THR A 230 4.92 -27.43 31.56
C THR A 230 5.28 -26.36 30.53
N LEU A 231 4.30 -25.67 29.93
CA LEU A 231 4.50 -24.54 29.02
C LEU A 231 4.54 -23.16 29.71
N ALA A 232 4.37 -23.13 31.03
CA ALA A 232 4.40 -21.92 31.86
C ALA A 232 5.81 -21.37 32.10
#